data_AF-A0AA86JL87-F1
#
_entry.id   AF-A0AA86JL87-F1
#
_cell.length_a   1.000
_cell.length_b   1.000
_cell.length_c   1.000
_cell.angle_alpha   90.00
_cell.angle_beta   90.00
_cell.angle_gamma   90.00
#
_symmetry.space_group_name_H-M   'P 1'
#
loop_
_entity.id
_entity.type
_entity.pdbx_description
1 polymer ?
#
loop_
_entity_poly.entity_id
_entity_poly.type
_entity_poly.pdbx_seq_one_letter_code
_entity_poly.pdbx_strand_id
1 'polypeptide(L)'
;MILHPAVIALFVGSLLTSGMLVATAFFAVKILRHWDLASGSERQLSFERRTYLLATIMTCCCVFQLLSLFLFIHVADSLSTLFPGAMCAAGTLNLNRFGYPTLVLKITTFLLAGFWLILNHADNQGYDYPLIRIKYSLLLVITPLLLAETGLQGGYFLSLQPRVITSCCGSLFGGESSGMVPTLTTLGDVPALATLGGVLTLTLICGGIYLWLGRLGYLFAALSAATFAVGVVGLLSVIPVYIYALPTHHCPFCMLHREYGHVGYLLYATLLGGGVAGVGMGGLQPFGRVASLASSLPMLQRRLVLFAMLCYGLFGGIAAWQVMVSELRLG
;
A
#
# COMPACT_ATOMS: atom_id res chain seq x y z
N MET A 1 7.87 20.68 -17.73
CA MET A 1 7.01 19.73 -16.98
C MET A 1 7.35 19.68 -15.49
N ILE A 2 8.62 19.78 -15.09
CA ILE A 2 9.02 19.91 -13.67
C ILE A 2 8.32 21.09 -12.97
N LEU A 3 7.98 22.16 -13.69
CA LEU A 3 7.31 23.34 -13.15
C LEU A 3 5.81 23.13 -12.82
N HIS A 4 5.24 21.95 -13.06
CA HIS A 4 3.87 21.66 -12.64
C HIS A 4 3.82 21.60 -11.10
N PRO A 5 2.97 22.38 -10.42
CA PRO A 5 3.00 22.52 -8.96
C PRO A 5 2.93 21.18 -8.21
N ALA A 6 2.09 20.26 -8.68
CA ALA A 6 1.93 18.96 -8.07
C ALA A 6 3.16 18.04 -8.25
N VAL A 7 3.91 18.19 -9.35
CA VAL A 7 5.18 17.46 -9.58
C VAL A 7 6.25 17.99 -8.62
N ILE A 8 6.35 19.31 -8.46
CA ILE A 8 7.28 19.93 -7.50
C ILE A 8 6.95 19.47 -6.07
N ALA A 9 5.68 19.56 -5.67
CA ALA A 9 5.25 19.18 -4.33
C ALA A 9 5.59 17.72 -4.02
N LEU A 10 5.30 16.80 -4.94
CA LEU A 10 5.62 15.39 -4.77
C LEU A 10 7.13 15.13 -4.74
N PHE A 11 7.90 15.75 -5.64
CA PHE A 11 9.34 15.54 -5.73
C PHE A 11 10.09 16.12 -4.54
N VAL A 12 9.80 17.36 -4.15
CA VAL A 12 10.37 17.99 -2.95
C VAL A 12 9.99 17.21 -1.70
N GLY A 13 8.73 16.77 -1.59
CA GLY A 13 8.28 15.92 -0.49
C GLY A 13 9.07 14.62 -0.40
N SER A 14 9.25 13.90 -1.52
CA SER A 14 10.07 12.68 -1.57
C SER A 14 11.55 12.91 -1.24
N LEU A 15 12.13 14.05 -1.62
CA LEU A 15 13.51 14.41 -1.26
C LEU A 15 13.63 14.71 0.24
N LEU A 16 12.69 15.45 0.81
CA LEU A 16 12.66 15.77 2.24
C LEU A 16 12.50 14.50 3.08
N THR A 17 11.54 13.62 2.74
CA THR A 17 11.37 12.35 3.47
C THR A 17 12.59 11.46 3.33
N SER A 18 13.20 11.38 2.15
CA SER A 18 14.46 10.66 1.94
C SER A 18 15.60 11.20 2.82
N GLY A 19 15.78 12.52 2.87
CA GLY A 19 16.80 13.16 3.70
C GLY A 19 16.58 12.90 5.20
N MET A 20 15.33 13.01 5.66
CA MET A 20 14.96 12.70 7.04
C MET A 20 15.21 11.21 7.36
N LEU A 21 14.88 10.30 6.45
CA LEU A 21 15.11 8.85 6.61
C LEU A 21 16.58 8.48 6.67
N VAL A 22 17.44 9.10 5.86
CA VAL A 22 18.89 8.88 5.95
C VAL A 22 19.42 9.33 7.31
N ALA A 23 18.96 10.49 7.79
CA ALA A 23 19.32 10.98 9.11
C ALA A 23 18.85 10.05 10.23
N THR A 24 17.60 9.56 10.17
CA THR A 24 17.09 8.62 11.18
C THR A 24 17.75 7.24 11.09
N ALA A 25 18.10 6.76 9.90
CA ALA A 25 18.82 5.51 9.67
C ALA A 25 20.20 5.50 10.33
N PHE A 26 20.93 6.62 10.28
CA PHE A 26 22.21 6.76 10.99
C PHE A 26 22.05 6.56 12.51
N PHE A 27 21.00 7.12 13.10
CA PHE A 27 20.70 6.90 14.52
C PHE A 27 20.18 5.48 14.79
N ALA A 28 19.39 4.91 13.87
CA ALA A 28 18.89 3.55 13.97
C ALA A 28 20.03 2.52 14.08
N VAL A 29 21.10 2.66 13.28
CA VAL A 29 22.29 1.79 13.39
C VAL A 29 22.94 1.91 14.78
N LYS A 30 23.05 3.13 15.31
CA LYS A 30 23.63 3.36 16.64
C LYS A 30 22.79 2.73 17.75
N ILE A 31 21.48 2.90 17.68
CA ILE A 31 20.52 2.30 18.62
C ILE A 31 20.61 0.78 18.54
N LEU A 32 20.51 0.17 17.36
CA LEU A 32 20.58 -1.29 17.21
C LEU A 32 21.85 -1.92 17.77
N ARG A 33 23.00 -1.22 17.67
CA ARG A 33 24.28 -1.73 18.17
C ARG A 33 24.49 -1.59 19.68
N HIS A 34 23.88 -0.58 20.32
CA HIS A 34 24.23 -0.19 21.68
C HIS A 34 23.02 -0.10 22.63
N TRP A 35 21.82 -0.46 22.18
CA TRP A 35 20.63 -0.42 23.01
C TRP A 35 20.68 -1.51 24.09
N ASP A 36 20.74 -1.05 25.34
CA ASP A 36 20.69 -1.86 26.54
C ASP A 36 19.83 -1.18 27.61
N LEU A 37 18.60 -1.68 27.80
CA LEU A 37 17.64 -1.12 28.75
C LEU A 37 18.07 -1.35 30.22
N ALA A 38 18.97 -2.30 30.49
CA ALA A 38 19.49 -2.53 31.84
C ALA A 38 20.59 -1.53 32.23
N SER A 39 21.11 -0.75 31.28
CA SER A 39 22.19 0.21 31.50
C SER A 39 21.66 1.59 31.88
N GLY A 40 21.99 2.07 33.08
CA GLY A 40 21.73 3.45 33.50
C GLY A 40 22.72 4.49 32.94
N SER A 41 23.44 4.19 31.85
CA SER A 41 24.47 5.08 31.31
C SER A 41 23.87 6.34 30.67
N GLU A 42 24.59 7.46 30.70
CA GLU A 42 24.16 8.70 30.01
C GLU A 42 23.86 8.46 28.52
N ARG A 43 24.61 7.55 27.90
CA ARG A 43 24.40 7.15 26.51
C ARG A 43 23.03 6.52 26.30
N GLN A 44 22.61 5.60 27.16
CA GLN A 44 21.30 4.96 27.09
C GLN A 44 20.17 5.97 27.31
N LEU A 45 20.28 6.83 28.33
CA LEU A 45 19.33 7.92 28.58
C LEU A 45 19.22 8.89 27.39
N SER A 46 20.35 9.16 26.72
CA SER A 46 20.36 9.98 25.50
C SER A 46 19.63 9.31 24.34
N PHE A 47 19.71 7.97 24.22
CA PHE A 47 18.99 7.22 23.19
C PHE A 47 17.48 7.23 23.48
N GLU A 48 17.06 6.97 24.72
CA GLU A 48 15.64 7.01 25.11
C GLU A 48 14.99 8.38 24.85
N ARG A 49 15.71 9.48 25.08
CA ARG A 49 15.19 10.81 24.76
C ARG A 49 15.06 11.04 23.25
N ARG A 50 16.01 10.50 22.47
CA ARG A 50 16.05 10.67 21.01
C ARG A 50 15.09 9.74 20.27
N THR A 51 14.76 8.57 20.81
CA THR A 51 13.82 7.63 20.18
C THR A 51 12.46 8.26 19.96
N TYR A 52 12.00 9.14 20.87
CA TYR A 52 10.74 9.87 20.69
C TYR A 52 10.79 10.78 19.46
N LEU A 53 11.83 11.62 19.35
CA LEU A 53 12.03 12.50 18.19
C LEU A 53 12.14 11.71 16.87
N LEU A 54 12.91 10.61 16.88
CA LEU A 54 13.06 9.73 15.72
C LEU A 54 11.74 9.09 15.31
N ALA A 55 10.95 8.62 16.28
CA ALA A 55 9.64 8.03 16.03
C ALA A 55 8.64 9.05 15.48
N THR A 56 8.67 10.31 15.95
CA THR A 56 7.83 11.39 15.41
C THR A 56 8.22 11.73 13.97
N ILE A 57 9.51 11.93 13.70
CA ILE A 57 10.01 12.20 12.33
C ILE A 57 9.59 11.06 11.40
N MET A 58 9.80 9.81 11.81
CA MET A 58 9.46 8.64 11.02
C MET A 58 7.96 8.52 10.81
N THR A 59 7.14 8.84 11.83
CA THR A 59 5.67 8.87 11.71
C THR A 59 5.24 9.89 10.66
N CYS A 60 5.78 11.11 10.67
CA CYS A 60 5.51 12.11 9.65
C CYS A 60 5.92 11.63 8.24
N CYS A 61 7.10 11.01 8.11
CA CYS A 61 7.58 10.46 6.84
C CYS A 61 6.65 9.34 6.34
N CYS A 62 6.24 8.41 7.20
CA CYS A 62 5.32 7.33 6.86
C CYS A 62 3.95 7.86 6.44
N VAL A 63 3.37 8.83 7.18
CA VAL A 63 2.10 9.45 6.80
C VAL A 63 2.20 10.14 5.44
N PHE A 64 3.27 10.91 5.21
CA PHE A 64 3.51 11.47 3.88
C PHE A 64 3.64 10.36 2.83
N GLN A 65 4.32 9.25 3.12
CA GLN A 65 4.45 8.14 2.18
C GLN A 65 3.11 7.51 1.81
N LEU A 66 2.20 7.36 2.78
CA LEU A 66 0.84 6.88 2.51
C LEU A 66 0.09 7.80 1.55
N LEU A 67 0.20 9.12 1.75
CA LEU A 67 -0.43 10.13 0.89
C LEU A 67 0.28 10.25 -0.48
N SER A 68 1.59 10.03 -0.52
CA SER A 68 2.45 10.14 -1.70
C SER A 68 2.04 9.18 -2.82
N LEU A 69 1.56 7.97 -2.49
CA LEU A 69 1.03 7.02 -3.47
C LEU A 69 -0.16 7.62 -4.23
N PHE A 70 -1.16 8.12 -3.52
CA PHE A 70 -2.35 8.71 -4.13
C PHE A 70 -2.02 10.00 -4.90
N LEU A 71 -1.14 10.84 -4.34
CA LEU A 71 -0.68 12.04 -5.00
C LEU A 71 0.08 11.72 -6.30
N PHE A 72 0.92 10.68 -6.31
CA PHE A 72 1.63 10.24 -7.51
C PHE A 72 0.68 9.77 -8.61
N ILE A 73 -0.32 8.96 -8.26
CA ILE A 73 -1.32 8.50 -9.23
C ILE A 73 -2.12 9.69 -9.77
N HIS A 74 -2.55 10.62 -8.91
CA HIS A 74 -3.26 11.83 -9.31
C HIS A 74 -2.40 12.72 -10.23
N VAL A 75 -1.11 12.88 -9.94
CA VAL A 75 -0.16 13.61 -10.81
C VAL A 75 -0.01 12.91 -12.15
N ALA A 76 0.18 11.59 -12.17
CA ALA A 76 0.29 10.83 -13.41
C ALA A 76 -0.98 10.95 -14.26
N ASP A 77 -2.15 10.93 -13.63
CA ASP A 77 -3.43 11.10 -14.31
C ASP A 77 -3.61 12.53 -14.86
N SER A 78 -3.31 13.56 -14.08
CA SER A 78 -3.43 14.96 -14.51
C SER A 78 -2.51 15.29 -15.69
N LEU A 79 -1.32 14.68 -15.72
CA LEU A 79 -0.37 14.83 -16.81
C LEU A 79 -0.83 14.16 -18.12
N SER A 80 -1.82 13.26 -18.09
CA SER A 80 -2.29 12.55 -19.30
C SER A 80 -2.74 13.51 -20.41
N THR A 81 -3.39 14.60 -20.05
CA THR A 81 -3.85 15.66 -20.97
C THR A 81 -2.73 16.34 -21.76
N LEU A 82 -1.47 16.21 -21.32
CA LEU A 82 -0.31 16.86 -21.93
C LEU A 82 0.39 15.97 -22.97
N PHE A 83 0.03 14.70 -23.08
CA PHE A 83 0.69 13.73 -23.97
C PHE A 83 -0.29 13.06 -24.94
N PRO A 84 -0.01 13.07 -26.25
CA PRO A 84 -0.85 12.35 -27.21
C PRO A 84 -0.90 10.86 -26.90
N GLY A 85 -2.11 10.30 -26.83
CA GLY A 85 -2.36 8.88 -26.55
C GLY A 85 -2.45 8.52 -25.06
N ALA A 86 -2.06 9.41 -24.14
CA ALA A 86 -2.27 9.21 -22.72
C ALA A 86 -3.72 9.57 -22.35
N MET A 87 -4.60 8.55 -22.27
CA MET A 87 -6.01 8.74 -21.90
C MET A 87 -6.24 8.78 -20.37
N CYS A 88 -5.32 8.20 -19.59
CA CYS A 88 -5.36 8.17 -18.13
C CYS A 88 -3.93 7.96 -17.60
N ALA A 89 -3.78 7.84 -16.27
CA ALA A 89 -2.50 7.57 -15.62
C ALA A 89 -1.71 6.39 -16.23
N ALA A 90 -2.38 5.35 -16.76
CA ALA A 90 -1.69 4.24 -17.45
C ALA A 90 -0.78 4.72 -18.58
N GLY A 91 -1.31 5.59 -19.46
CA GLY A 91 -0.57 6.11 -20.59
C GLY A 91 0.61 6.95 -20.13
N THR A 92 0.40 7.82 -19.14
CA THR A 92 1.49 8.66 -18.59
C THR A 92 2.59 7.83 -17.94
N LEU A 93 2.23 6.80 -17.16
CA LEU A 93 3.19 5.89 -16.52
C LEU A 93 3.99 5.06 -17.54
N ASN A 94 3.43 4.86 -18.74
CA ASN A 94 4.08 4.11 -19.82
C ASN A 94 5.01 4.96 -20.70
N LEU A 95 5.07 6.29 -20.51
CA LEU A 95 5.90 7.18 -21.33
C LEU A 95 7.41 6.88 -21.24
N ASN A 96 7.86 6.26 -20.17
CA ASN A 96 9.24 5.83 -20.01
C ASN A 96 9.36 4.61 -19.09
N ARG A 97 10.55 4.01 -19.05
CA ARG A 97 10.86 2.81 -18.27
C ARG A 97 10.72 2.95 -16.75
N PHE A 98 10.58 4.16 -16.21
CA PHE A 98 10.59 4.41 -14.77
C PHE A 98 9.20 4.50 -14.14
N GLY A 99 8.13 4.74 -14.93
CA GLY A 99 6.80 5.02 -14.39
C GLY A 99 6.19 3.85 -13.60
N TYR A 100 5.99 2.70 -14.24
CA TYR A 100 5.48 1.50 -13.56
C TYR A 100 6.39 1.00 -12.41
N PRO A 101 7.73 0.94 -12.55
CA PRO A 101 8.60 0.62 -11.43
C PRO A 101 8.45 1.57 -10.23
N THR A 102 8.26 2.87 -10.48
CA THR A 102 8.00 3.85 -9.41
C THR A 102 6.67 3.55 -8.71
N LEU A 103 5.62 3.21 -9.46
CA LEU A 103 4.32 2.82 -8.89
C LEU A 103 4.45 1.57 -7.99
N VAL A 104 5.15 0.53 -8.46
CA VAL A 104 5.35 -0.70 -7.68
C VAL A 104 6.12 -0.43 -6.39
N LEU A 105 7.18 0.38 -6.46
CA LEU A 105 7.91 0.80 -5.27
C LEU A 105 7.03 1.60 -4.32
N LYS A 106 6.23 2.55 -4.81
CA LYS A 106 5.29 3.31 -3.98
C LYS A 106 4.27 2.45 -3.26
N ILE A 107 3.73 1.43 -3.92
CA ILE A 107 2.81 0.47 -3.28
C ILE A 107 3.56 -0.32 -2.20
N THR A 108 4.78 -0.76 -2.48
CA THR A 108 5.58 -1.54 -1.53
C THR A 108 5.97 -0.70 -0.30
N THR A 109 6.47 0.52 -0.51
CA THR A 109 6.82 1.44 0.58
C THR A 109 5.59 1.93 1.34
N PHE A 110 4.42 2.05 0.70
CA PHE A 110 3.14 2.29 1.36
C PHE A 110 2.83 1.18 2.37
N LEU A 111 2.91 -0.09 1.94
CA LEU A 111 2.62 -1.24 2.81
C LEU A 111 3.60 -1.31 3.98
N LEU A 112 4.90 -1.12 3.71
CA LEU A 112 5.93 -1.12 4.75
C LEU A 112 5.78 0.05 5.72
N ALA A 113 5.43 1.25 5.23
CA ALA A 113 5.18 2.43 6.06
C ALA A 113 3.95 2.21 6.97
N GLY A 114 2.86 1.67 6.42
CA GLY A 114 1.67 1.31 7.19
C GLY A 114 1.99 0.27 8.27
N PHE A 115 2.75 -0.77 7.93
CA PHE A 115 3.21 -1.77 8.88
C PHE A 115 4.11 -1.17 9.97
N TRP A 116 5.05 -0.29 9.60
CA TRP A 116 5.92 0.40 10.56
C TRP A 116 5.12 1.27 11.55
N LEU A 117 4.07 1.98 11.08
CA LEU A 117 3.19 2.76 11.95
C LEU A 117 2.46 1.88 12.98
N ILE A 118 1.99 0.69 12.58
CA ILE A 118 1.37 -0.29 13.48
C ILE A 118 2.38 -0.77 14.52
N LEU A 119 3.60 -1.12 14.10
CA LEU A 119 4.66 -1.54 15.03
C LEU A 119 5.03 -0.42 16.01
N ASN A 120 5.16 0.82 15.54
CA ASN A 120 5.48 1.96 16.39
C ASN A 120 4.36 2.23 17.41
N HIS A 121 3.09 2.11 17.00
CA HIS A 121 1.97 2.23 17.92
C HIS A 121 1.93 1.11 18.96
N ALA A 122 2.28 -0.12 18.59
CA ALA A 122 2.35 -1.25 19.52
C ALA A 122 3.53 -1.11 20.51
N ASP A 123 4.71 -0.72 20.02
CA ASP A 123 5.92 -0.53 20.83
C ASP A 123 5.70 0.52 21.94
N ASN A 124 4.98 1.60 21.63
CA ASN A 124 4.67 2.67 22.58
C ASN A 124 3.67 2.27 23.67
N GLN A 125 3.07 1.06 23.61
CA GLN A 125 2.19 0.55 24.68
C GLN A 125 2.93 -0.25 25.74
N GLY A 126 4.15 -0.72 25.44
CA GLY A 126 5.00 -1.41 26.40
C GLY A 126 5.94 -0.45 27.12
N TYR A 127 6.09 -0.59 28.44
CA TYR A 127 6.99 0.25 29.23
C TYR A 127 8.48 -0.02 28.96
N ASP A 128 8.82 -1.16 28.34
CA ASP A 128 10.19 -1.65 28.10
C ASP A 128 10.65 -1.55 26.64
N TYR A 129 9.89 -0.86 25.78
CA TYR A 129 10.17 -0.76 24.33
C TYR A 129 10.47 -2.11 23.65
N PRO A 130 9.54 -3.07 23.74
CA PRO A 130 9.83 -4.46 23.42
C PRO A 130 10.08 -4.72 21.92
N LEU A 131 9.61 -3.81 21.04
CA LEU A 131 9.76 -3.93 19.59
C LEU A 131 10.81 -2.97 19.03
N ILE A 132 11.58 -2.26 19.88
CA ILE A 132 12.54 -1.23 19.45
C ILE A 132 13.52 -1.74 18.39
N ARG A 133 14.07 -2.95 18.55
CA ARG A 133 15.03 -3.54 17.62
C ARG A 133 14.40 -3.87 16.27
N ILE A 134 13.15 -4.35 16.27
CA ILE A 134 12.42 -4.69 15.04
C ILE A 134 12.00 -3.41 14.31
N LYS A 135 11.54 -2.41 15.07
CA LYS A 135 11.16 -1.10 14.53
C LYS A 135 12.32 -0.42 13.80
N TYR A 136 13.51 -0.44 14.39
CA TYR A 136 14.69 0.16 13.76
C TYR A 136 15.34 -0.72 12.70
N SER A 137 15.25 -2.06 12.78
CA SER A 137 15.70 -2.92 11.67
C SER A 137 14.83 -2.74 10.43
N LEU A 138 13.50 -2.64 10.61
CA LEU A 138 12.57 -2.36 9.53
C LEU A 138 12.82 -0.97 8.93
N LEU A 139 13.15 0.04 9.74
CA LEU A 139 13.54 1.37 9.25
C LEU A 139 14.76 1.29 8.31
N LEU A 140 15.76 0.47 8.65
CA LEU A 140 16.94 0.25 7.79
C LEU A 140 16.60 -0.44 6.47
N VAL A 141 15.50 -1.20 6.40
CA VAL A 141 15.00 -1.79 5.15
C VAL A 141 14.17 -0.78 4.35
N ILE A 142 13.33 0.01 5.01
CA ILE A 142 12.49 1.04 4.37
C ILE A 142 13.35 2.13 3.72
N THR A 143 14.43 2.54 4.37
CA THR A 143 15.30 3.63 3.90
C THR A 143 15.84 3.44 2.48
N PRO A 144 16.56 2.34 2.14
CA PRO A 144 17.06 2.14 0.78
C PRO A 144 15.94 1.99 -0.25
N LEU A 145 14.80 1.41 0.12
CA LEU A 145 13.64 1.30 -0.79
C LEU A 145 13.06 2.68 -1.13
N LEU A 146 12.95 3.57 -0.15
CA LEU A 146 12.40 4.92 -0.35
C LEU A 146 13.41 5.84 -1.07
N LEU A 147 14.70 5.63 -0.88
CA LEU A 147 15.74 6.26 -1.70
C LEU A 147 15.68 5.80 -3.16
N ALA A 148 15.52 4.48 -3.39
CA ALA A 148 15.34 3.94 -4.74
C ALA A 148 14.06 4.48 -5.38
N GLU A 149 12.95 4.53 -4.64
CA GLU A 149 11.69 5.14 -5.09
C GLU A 149 11.88 6.60 -5.51
N THR A 150 12.55 7.40 -4.66
CA THR A 150 12.81 8.81 -4.95
C THR A 150 13.71 8.97 -6.18
N GLY A 151 14.70 8.10 -6.35
CA GLY A 151 15.56 8.04 -7.53
C GLY A 151 14.79 7.69 -8.80
N LEU A 152 13.94 6.66 -8.78
CA LEU A 152 13.10 6.27 -9.91
C LEU A 152 12.06 7.35 -10.24
N GLN A 153 11.43 7.96 -9.22
CA GLN A 153 10.50 9.07 -9.39
C GLN A 153 11.17 10.29 -10.03
N GLY A 154 12.38 10.64 -9.57
CA GLY A 154 13.19 11.69 -10.19
C GLY A 154 13.52 11.36 -11.64
N GLY A 155 14.00 10.15 -11.91
CA GLY A 155 14.26 9.64 -13.26
C GLY A 155 13.02 9.68 -14.16
N TYR A 156 11.86 9.32 -13.62
CA TYR A 156 10.57 9.40 -14.31
C TYR A 156 10.27 10.83 -14.74
N PHE A 157 10.23 11.79 -13.81
CA PHE A 157 9.87 13.17 -14.12
C PHE A 157 10.91 13.90 -14.99
N LEU A 158 12.20 13.63 -14.80
CA LEU A 158 13.28 14.21 -15.61
C LEU A 158 13.30 13.66 -17.04
N SER A 159 12.81 12.44 -17.25
CA SER A 159 12.78 11.78 -18.56
C SER A 159 11.45 11.96 -19.31
N LEU A 160 10.52 12.77 -18.79
CA LEU A 160 9.25 13.05 -19.49
C LEU A 160 9.50 13.94 -20.71
N GLN A 161 9.29 13.38 -21.90
CA GLN A 161 9.43 14.06 -23.18
C GLN A 161 8.05 14.33 -23.80
N PRO A 162 7.63 15.60 -23.97
CA PRO A 162 6.29 15.96 -24.47
C PRO A 162 5.94 15.48 -25.89
N ARG A 163 6.94 15.02 -26.67
CA ARG A 163 6.75 14.60 -28.08
C ARG A 163 6.63 13.09 -28.25
N VAL A 164 6.66 12.31 -27.17
CA VAL A 164 6.47 10.86 -27.23
C VAL A 164 4.97 10.57 -27.26
N ILE A 165 4.54 9.84 -28.29
CA ILE A 165 3.18 9.29 -28.38
C ILE A 165 3.19 7.98 -27.59
N THR A 166 2.34 7.86 -26.59
CA THR A 166 2.19 6.62 -25.81
C THR A 166 0.99 5.82 -26.28
N SER A 167 1.08 4.51 -26.08
CA SER A 167 -0.02 3.58 -26.23
C SER A 167 -1.16 3.91 -25.26
N CYS A 168 -2.40 3.83 -25.74
CA CYS A 168 -3.59 3.98 -24.91
C CYS A 168 -3.74 2.77 -23.98
N CYS A 169 -4.47 2.94 -22.88
CA CYS A 169 -4.72 1.85 -21.93
C CYS A 169 -5.35 0.61 -22.57
N GLY A 170 -6.21 0.78 -23.59
CA GLY A 170 -6.83 -0.33 -24.31
C GLY A 170 -5.82 -1.25 -25.01
N SER A 171 -4.69 -0.72 -25.49
CA SER A 171 -3.62 -1.55 -26.07
C SER A 171 -2.66 -2.14 -25.02
N LEU A 172 -2.53 -1.48 -23.85
CA LEU A 172 -1.67 -1.94 -22.74
C LEU A 172 -2.32 -3.05 -21.91
N PHE A 173 -3.65 -3.00 -21.78
CA PHE A 173 -4.45 -3.90 -20.96
C PHE A 173 -5.42 -4.78 -21.79
N GLY A 174 -5.37 -4.67 -23.12
CA GLY A 174 -6.15 -5.51 -24.04
C GLY A 174 -5.50 -6.87 -24.30
N GLY A 175 -6.27 -7.77 -24.91
CA GLY A 175 -5.91 -9.18 -25.11
C GLY A 175 -4.69 -9.48 -25.99
N GLU A 176 -4.14 -8.48 -26.68
CA GLU A 176 -2.93 -8.61 -27.54
C GLU A 176 -1.64 -8.09 -26.88
N SER A 177 -1.68 -7.62 -25.63
CA SER A 177 -0.48 -7.13 -24.95
C SER A 177 0.49 -8.26 -24.59
N SER A 178 1.80 -7.99 -24.61
CA SER A 178 2.85 -8.90 -24.11
C SER A 178 3.35 -8.41 -22.75
N GLY A 179 2.86 -9.01 -21.67
CA GLY A 179 3.18 -8.62 -20.29
C GLY A 179 2.63 -9.57 -19.23
N MET A 180 2.87 -9.27 -17.94
CA MET A 180 2.42 -10.10 -16.80
C MET A 180 0.90 -10.03 -16.54
N VAL A 181 0.22 -9.04 -17.12
CA VAL A 181 -1.22 -8.80 -17.00
C VAL A 181 -2.06 -9.74 -17.87
N PRO A 182 -1.75 -9.98 -19.16
CA PRO A 182 -2.52 -10.90 -20.00
C PRO A 182 -2.56 -12.35 -19.49
N THR A 183 -1.53 -12.83 -18.78
CA THR A 183 -1.53 -14.17 -18.17
C THR A 183 -2.45 -14.25 -16.93
N LEU A 184 -2.79 -13.12 -16.31
CA LEU A 184 -3.74 -13.05 -15.20
C LEU A 184 -5.20 -12.87 -15.69
N THR A 185 -5.40 -12.35 -16.91
CA THR A 185 -6.71 -12.21 -17.56
C THR A 185 -7.15 -13.45 -18.35
N THR A 186 -6.30 -14.49 -18.49
CA THR A 186 -6.70 -15.79 -19.12
C THR A 186 -7.58 -16.65 -18.21
N LEU A 187 -7.60 -16.36 -16.90
CA LEU A 187 -8.66 -16.84 -16.02
C LEU A 187 -9.89 -16.01 -16.40
N GLY A 188 -10.85 -16.59 -17.11
CA GLY A 188 -12.07 -15.87 -17.50
C GLY A 188 -12.71 -15.11 -16.32
N ASP A 189 -13.55 -14.13 -16.63
CA ASP A 189 -14.07 -13.20 -15.61
C ASP A 189 -14.84 -13.91 -14.48
N VAL A 190 -15.54 -14.99 -14.80
CA VAL A 190 -16.33 -15.80 -13.83
C VAL A 190 -15.44 -16.47 -12.76
N PRO A 191 -14.39 -17.25 -13.10
CA PRO A 191 -13.50 -17.81 -12.08
C PRO A 191 -12.73 -16.73 -11.29
N ALA A 192 -12.42 -15.58 -11.88
CA ALA A 192 -11.79 -14.47 -11.17
C ALA A 192 -12.71 -13.87 -10.09
N LEU A 193 -14.00 -13.66 -10.41
CA LEU A 193 -15.00 -13.23 -9.43
C LEU A 193 -15.26 -14.27 -8.34
N ALA A 194 -15.38 -15.54 -8.70
CA ALA A 194 -15.61 -16.63 -7.75
C ALA A 194 -14.44 -16.79 -6.77
N THR A 195 -13.20 -16.72 -7.26
CA THR A 195 -12.00 -16.77 -6.42
C THR A 195 -11.90 -15.55 -5.49
N LEU A 196 -12.17 -14.35 -6.01
CA LEU A 196 -12.20 -13.13 -5.21
C LEU A 196 -13.26 -13.20 -4.10
N GLY A 197 -14.49 -13.57 -4.45
CA GLY A 197 -15.61 -13.72 -3.50
C GLY A 197 -15.34 -14.80 -2.46
N GLY A 198 -14.77 -15.94 -2.87
CA GLY A 198 -14.42 -17.04 -1.97
C GLY A 198 -13.35 -16.65 -0.95
N VAL A 199 -12.25 -16.03 -1.40
CA VAL A 199 -11.15 -15.60 -0.51
C VAL A 199 -11.58 -14.46 0.42
N LEU A 200 -12.37 -13.50 -0.07
CA LEU A 200 -12.98 -12.45 0.78
C LEU A 200 -13.85 -13.04 1.88
N THR A 201 -14.76 -13.95 1.51
CA THR A 201 -15.70 -14.58 2.45
C THR A 201 -14.93 -15.37 3.52
N LEU A 202 -13.93 -16.15 3.11
CA LEU A 202 -13.11 -16.92 4.03
C LEU A 202 -12.35 -16.01 5.00
N THR A 203 -11.84 -14.87 4.54
CA THR A 203 -11.16 -13.87 5.38
C THR A 203 -12.10 -13.23 6.39
N LEU A 204 -13.32 -12.87 5.98
CA LEU A 204 -14.33 -12.31 6.87
C LEU A 204 -14.79 -13.32 7.94
N ILE A 205 -15.02 -14.58 7.55
CA ILE A 205 -15.36 -15.66 8.49
C ILE A 205 -14.21 -15.87 9.49
N CYS A 206 -12.97 -16.00 8.99
CA CYS A 206 -11.81 -16.18 9.85
C CYS A 206 -11.62 -15.01 10.83
N GLY A 207 -11.84 -13.77 10.36
CA GLY A 207 -11.80 -12.57 11.19
C GLY A 207 -12.88 -12.57 12.27
N GLY A 208 -14.10 -12.97 11.94
CA GLY A 208 -15.21 -13.13 12.90
C GLY A 208 -14.89 -14.19 13.98
N ILE A 209 -14.34 -15.33 13.57
CA ILE A 209 -13.88 -16.39 14.48
C ILE A 209 -12.77 -15.87 15.40
N TYR A 210 -11.81 -15.10 14.87
CA TYR A 210 -10.75 -14.48 15.68
C TYR A 210 -11.32 -13.49 16.71
N LEU A 211 -12.26 -12.63 16.31
CA LEU A 211 -12.88 -11.67 17.23
C LEU A 211 -13.65 -12.36 18.36
N TRP A 212 -14.33 -13.47 18.05
CA TRP A 212 -15.15 -14.21 19.02
C TRP A 212 -14.32 -15.14 19.93
N LEU A 213 -13.41 -15.93 19.36
CA LEU A 213 -12.66 -16.97 20.08
C LEU A 213 -11.21 -16.58 20.44
N GLY A 214 -10.66 -15.52 19.83
CA GLY A 214 -9.24 -15.15 19.98
C GLY A 214 -8.26 -16.15 19.34
N ARG A 215 -8.74 -17.05 18.47
CA ARG A 215 -7.95 -18.10 17.80
C ARG A 215 -7.78 -17.79 16.31
N LEU A 216 -6.88 -18.51 15.63
CA LEU A 216 -6.63 -18.42 14.19
C LEU A 216 -5.95 -17.12 13.69
N GLY A 217 -5.20 -16.42 14.54
CA GLY A 217 -4.50 -15.17 14.15
C GLY A 217 -3.61 -15.32 12.91
N TYR A 218 -2.75 -16.34 12.87
CA TYR A 218 -1.87 -16.57 11.71
C TYR A 218 -2.65 -16.89 10.44
N LEU A 219 -3.74 -17.65 10.55
CA LEU A 219 -4.60 -17.97 9.43
C LEU A 219 -5.31 -16.72 8.90
N PHE A 220 -5.82 -15.86 9.78
CA PHE A 220 -6.41 -14.58 9.37
C PHE A 220 -5.39 -13.69 8.64
N ALA A 221 -4.15 -13.61 9.14
CA ALA A 221 -3.10 -12.84 8.50
C ALA A 221 -2.75 -13.39 7.11
N ALA A 222 -2.63 -14.71 6.97
CA ALA A 222 -2.39 -15.37 5.70
C ALA A 222 -3.53 -15.16 4.70
N LEU A 223 -4.78 -15.32 5.15
CA LEU A 223 -5.98 -15.06 4.35
C LEU A 223 -6.12 -13.58 3.98
N SER A 224 -5.75 -12.66 4.86
CA SER A 224 -5.72 -11.23 4.56
C SER A 224 -4.67 -10.91 3.48
N ALA A 225 -3.48 -11.50 3.55
CA ALA A 225 -2.47 -11.34 2.50
C ALA A 225 -2.92 -11.95 1.17
N ALA A 226 -3.57 -13.11 1.20
CA ALA A 226 -4.16 -13.74 0.01
C ALA A 226 -5.29 -12.87 -0.58
N THR A 227 -6.16 -12.31 0.25
CA THR A 227 -7.23 -11.37 -0.17
C THR A 227 -6.65 -10.13 -0.83
N PHE A 228 -5.57 -9.57 -0.25
CA PHE A 228 -4.89 -8.44 -0.86
C PHE A 228 -4.36 -8.79 -2.26
N ALA A 229 -3.65 -9.91 -2.39
CA ALA A 229 -3.09 -10.35 -3.68
C ALA A 229 -4.19 -10.64 -4.72
N VAL A 230 -5.22 -11.39 -4.35
CA VAL A 230 -6.36 -11.71 -5.24
C VAL A 230 -7.17 -10.44 -5.57
N GLY A 231 -7.32 -9.52 -4.63
CA GLY A 231 -7.97 -8.22 -4.84
C GLY A 231 -7.19 -7.33 -5.81
N VAL A 232 -5.85 -7.32 -5.74
CA VAL A 232 -5.01 -6.63 -6.74
C VAL A 232 -5.24 -7.24 -8.12
N VAL A 233 -5.25 -8.56 -8.25
CA VAL A 233 -5.57 -9.23 -9.52
C VAL A 233 -6.95 -8.83 -9.99
N GLY A 234 -7.96 -8.85 -9.12
CA GLY A 234 -9.33 -8.45 -9.45
C GLY A 234 -9.45 -6.99 -9.93
N LEU A 235 -8.69 -6.06 -9.35
CA LEU A 235 -8.63 -4.66 -9.80
C LEU A 235 -7.92 -4.47 -11.14
N LEU A 236 -7.07 -5.42 -11.54
CA LEU A 236 -6.35 -5.39 -12.81
C LEU A 236 -7.06 -6.15 -13.93
N SER A 237 -8.00 -7.05 -13.60
CA SER A 237 -8.70 -7.89 -14.57
C SER A 237 -10.21 -7.64 -14.57
N VAL A 238 -10.93 -8.15 -13.57
CA VAL A 238 -12.39 -8.33 -13.65
C VAL A 238 -13.20 -7.12 -13.20
N ILE A 239 -12.80 -6.44 -12.13
CA ILE A 239 -13.57 -5.32 -11.56
C ILE A 239 -13.74 -4.16 -12.58
N PRO A 240 -12.68 -3.73 -13.32
CA PRO A 240 -12.81 -2.64 -14.27
C PRO A 240 -13.85 -2.92 -15.37
N VAL A 241 -13.93 -4.16 -15.85
CA VAL A 241 -14.85 -4.58 -16.92
C VAL A 241 -16.32 -4.31 -16.55
N TYR A 242 -16.69 -4.58 -15.29
CA TYR A 242 -18.04 -4.30 -14.79
C TYR A 242 -18.27 -2.81 -14.53
N ILE A 243 -17.27 -2.08 -14.02
CA ILE A 243 -17.38 -0.63 -13.80
C ILE A 243 -17.57 0.12 -15.12
N TYR A 244 -16.87 -0.31 -16.17
CA TYR A 244 -16.91 0.34 -17.48
C TYR A 244 -18.00 -0.21 -18.40
N ALA A 245 -18.67 -1.29 -17.99
CA ALA A 245 -19.62 -2.05 -18.81
C ALA A 245 -19.04 -2.46 -20.19
N LEU A 246 -17.72 -2.74 -20.24
CA LEU A 246 -17.00 -3.02 -21.47
C LEU A 246 -16.03 -4.21 -21.27
N PRO A 247 -16.29 -5.39 -21.90
CA PRO A 247 -15.50 -6.62 -21.70
C PRO A 247 -14.00 -6.48 -21.97
N THR A 248 -13.63 -5.56 -22.85
CA THR A 248 -12.26 -5.38 -23.31
C THR A 248 -11.50 -4.29 -22.55
N HIS A 249 -12.14 -3.59 -21.61
CA HIS A 249 -11.55 -2.46 -20.90
C HIS A 249 -11.13 -2.86 -19.48
N HIS A 250 -9.87 -3.30 -19.33
CA HIS A 250 -9.30 -3.73 -18.04
C HIS A 250 -8.45 -2.65 -17.35
N CYS A 251 -8.56 -1.38 -17.75
CA CYS A 251 -7.66 -0.34 -17.23
C CYS A 251 -7.93 -0.09 -15.74
N PRO A 252 -6.93 -0.21 -14.84
CA PRO A 252 -7.15 0.00 -13.42
C PRO A 252 -7.25 1.50 -13.05
N PHE A 253 -6.87 2.41 -13.94
CA PHE A 253 -6.79 3.84 -13.63
C PHE A 253 -8.01 4.65 -14.06
N CYS A 254 -8.75 4.23 -15.09
CA CYS A 254 -9.91 5.01 -15.58
C CYS A 254 -11.00 5.15 -14.50
N MET A 255 -11.20 4.15 -13.63
CA MET A 255 -12.15 4.17 -12.51
C MET A 255 -11.86 5.25 -11.44
N LEU A 256 -10.70 5.92 -11.54
CA LEU A 256 -10.37 7.08 -10.72
C LEU A 256 -11.00 8.37 -11.25
N HIS A 257 -11.48 8.39 -12.50
CA HIS A 257 -12.06 9.57 -13.12
C HIS A 257 -13.46 9.88 -12.57
N ARG A 258 -13.87 11.13 -12.75
CA ARG A 258 -15.16 11.65 -12.26
C ARG A 258 -16.36 10.93 -12.90
N GLU A 259 -16.21 10.49 -14.14
CA GLU A 259 -17.25 9.78 -14.89
C GLU A 259 -17.67 8.46 -14.23
N TYR A 260 -16.78 7.82 -13.47
CA TYR A 260 -17.08 6.64 -12.65
C TYR A 260 -17.24 6.97 -11.16
N GLY A 261 -17.54 8.23 -10.84
CA GLY A 261 -17.79 8.69 -9.47
C GLY A 261 -16.58 8.60 -8.54
N HIS A 262 -15.35 8.55 -9.08
CA HIS A 262 -14.12 8.40 -8.30
C HIS A 262 -14.06 7.10 -7.46
N VAL A 263 -14.85 6.08 -7.82
CA VAL A 263 -14.98 4.82 -7.04
C VAL A 263 -13.65 4.10 -6.83
N GLY A 264 -12.72 4.21 -7.80
CA GLY A 264 -11.41 3.58 -7.73
C GLY A 264 -10.61 3.99 -6.50
N TYR A 265 -10.68 5.26 -6.05
CA TYR A 265 -9.94 5.71 -4.87
C TYR A 265 -10.35 4.95 -3.61
N LEU A 266 -11.66 4.71 -3.45
CA LEU A 266 -12.19 3.98 -2.31
C LEU A 266 -11.83 2.49 -2.39
N LEU A 267 -11.88 1.88 -3.58
CA LEU A 267 -11.44 0.50 -3.81
C LEU A 267 -9.95 0.31 -3.47
N TYR A 268 -9.06 1.20 -3.92
CA TYR A 268 -7.64 1.14 -3.57
C TYR A 268 -7.40 1.37 -2.08
N ALA A 269 -8.04 2.38 -1.48
CA ALA A 269 -7.85 2.70 -0.06
C ALA A 269 -8.31 1.56 0.85
N THR A 270 -9.45 0.95 0.56
CA THR A 270 -9.98 -0.19 1.31
C THR A 270 -9.13 -1.45 1.11
N LEU A 271 -8.70 -1.76 -0.12
CA LEU A 271 -7.83 -2.91 -0.37
C LEU A 271 -6.47 -2.77 0.36
N LEU A 272 -5.82 -1.60 0.22
CA LEU A 272 -4.55 -1.30 0.88
C LEU A 272 -4.68 -1.27 2.40
N GLY A 273 -5.73 -0.65 2.93
CA GLY A 273 -6.00 -0.59 4.37
C GLY A 273 -6.22 -1.97 4.99
N GLY A 274 -6.98 -2.83 4.29
CA GLY A 274 -7.17 -4.22 4.69
C GLY A 274 -5.86 -5.01 4.69
N GLY A 275 -5.03 -4.84 3.65
CA GLY A 275 -3.72 -5.48 3.54
C GLY A 275 -2.78 -5.09 4.68
N VAL A 276 -2.64 -3.79 4.94
CA VAL A 276 -1.79 -3.26 6.02
C VAL A 276 -2.25 -3.74 7.39
N ALA A 277 -3.55 -3.66 7.69
CA ALA A 277 -4.07 -4.07 8.99
C ALA A 277 -4.02 -5.58 9.21
N GLY A 278 -4.31 -6.39 8.19
CA GLY A 278 -4.24 -7.84 8.25
C GLY A 278 -2.81 -8.36 8.46
N VAL A 279 -1.86 -7.85 7.68
CA VAL A 279 -0.42 -8.17 7.85
C VAL A 279 0.10 -7.62 9.18
N GLY A 280 -0.32 -6.41 9.56
CA GLY A 280 0.02 -5.78 10.84
C GLY A 280 -0.39 -6.63 12.04
N MET A 281 -1.61 -7.19 12.01
CA MET A 281 -2.07 -8.09 13.07
C MET A 281 -1.18 -9.35 13.17
N GLY A 282 -0.90 -10.00 12.03
CA GLY A 282 -0.03 -11.18 11.99
C GLY A 282 1.40 -10.91 12.46
N GLY A 283 1.98 -9.78 12.05
CA GLY A 283 3.31 -9.36 12.47
C GLY A 283 3.42 -9.06 13.96
N LEU A 284 2.32 -8.69 14.62
CA LEU A 284 2.27 -8.47 16.06
C LEU A 284 2.06 -9.77 16.87
N GLN A 285 1.62 -10.86 16.25
CA GLN A 285 1.26 -12.10 16.95
C GLN A 285 2.38 -12.72 17.80
N PRO A 286 3.66 -12.74 17.37
CA PRO A 286 4.75 -13.29 18.19
C PRO A 286 4.95 -12.56 19.52
N PHE A 287 4.50 -11.30 19.64
CA PHE A 287 4.74 -10.45 20.81
C PHE A 287 3.63 -10.49 21.85
N GLY A 288 2.58 -11.31 21.65
CA GLY A 288 1.46 -11.42 22.60
C GLY A 288 1.83 -12.03 23.96
N ARG A 289 3.01 -12.62 24.10
CA ARG A 289 3.53 -13.18 25.35
C ARG A 289 4.49 -12.24 26.09
N VAL A 290 4.81 -11.08 25.52
CA VAL A 290 5.67 -10.09 26.18
C VAL A 290 4.86 -9.47 27.31
N ALA A 291 5.40 -9.51 28.54
CA ALA A 291 4.67 -9.11 29.75
C ALA A 291 4.14 -7.66 29.68
N SER A 292 4.94 -6.74 29.14
CA SER A 292 4.56 -5.33 28.97
C SER A 292 3.43 -5.09 27.96
N LEU A 293 3.21 -6.03 27.04
CA LEU A 293 2.20 -5.93 25.98
C LEU A 293 0.99 -6.85 26.20
N ALA A 294 1.05 -7.76 27.17
CA ALA A 294 0.04 -8.80 27.38
C ALA A 294 -1.39 -8.25 27.58
N SER A 295 -1.52 -7.07 28.21
CA SER A 295 -2.81 -6.42 28.44
C SER A 295 -3.33 -5.63 27.23
N SER A 296 -2.43 -5.00 26.48
CA SER A 296 -2.82 -3.99 25.47
C SER A 296 -2.81 -4.53 24.03
N LEU A 297 -1.92 -5.49 23.74
CA LEU A 297 -1.77 -6.07 22.40
C LEU A 297 -3.02 -6.83 21.90
N PRO A 298 -3.72 -7.64 22.72
CA PRO A 298 -4.94 -8.32 22.27
C PRO A 298 -6.02 -7.33 21.82
N MET A 299 -6.15 -6.19 22.51
CA MET A 299 -7.09 -5.14 22.13
C MET A 299 -6.68 -4.49 20.80
N LEU A 300 -5.40 -4.19 20.61
CA LEU A 300 -4.88 -3.66 19.35
C LEU A 300 -5.09 -4.64 18.19
N GLN A 301 -4.79 -5.93 18.39
CA GLN A 301 -5.00 -6.96 17.37
C GLN A 301 -6.48 -7.09 16.97
N ARG A 302 -7.40 -7.07 17.94
CA ARG A 302 -8.85 -7.06 17.67
C ARG A 302 -9.28 -5.84 16.86
N ARG A 303 -8.75 -4.64 17.17
CA ARG A 303 -9.01 -3.42 16.39
C ARG A 303 -8.48 -3.53 14.96
N LEU A 304 -7.29 -4.11 14.77
CA LEU A 304 -6.71 -4.35 13.45
C LEU A 304 -7.53 -5.34 12.64
N VAL A 305 -7.99 -6.44 13.23
CA VAL A 305 -8.88 -7.41 12.56
C VAL A 305 -10.20 -6.74 12.17
N LEU A 306 -10.83 -6.00 13.08
CA LEU A 306 -12.09 -5.31 12.79
C LEU A 306 -11.91 -4.27 11.67
N PHE A 307 -10.84 -3.49 11.70
CA PHE A 307 -10.54 -2.53 10.64
C PHE A 307 -10.27 -3.23 9.29
N ALA A 308 -9.52 -4.33 9.28
CA ALA A 308 -9.27 -5.11 8.07
C ALA A 308 -10.57 -5.72 7.51
N MET A 309 -11.45 -6.25 8.36
CA MET A 309 -12.77 -6.76 7.96
C MET A 309 -13.66 -5.66 7.40
N LEU A 310 -13.69 -4.48 8.00
CA LEU A 310 -14.45 -3.34 7.48
C LEU A 310 -13.90 -2.92 6.10
N CYS A 311 -12.58 -2.83 5.96
CA CYS A 311 -11.94 -2.51 4.69
C CYS A 311 -12.27 -3.53 3.60
N TYR A 312 -12.05 -4.82 3.85
CA TYR A 312 -12.36 -5.86 2.87
C TYR A 312 -13.84 -6.05 2.61
N GLY A 313 -14.69 -5.85 3.62
CA GLY A 313 -16.14 -5.84 3.47
C GLY A 313 -16.62 -4.69 2.58
N LEU A 314 -16.06 -3.49 2.76
CA LEU A 314 -16.35 -2.34 1.88
C LEU A 314 -15.82 -2.58 0.46
N PHE A 315 -14.59 -3.06 0.31
CA PHE A 315 -14.01 -3.41 -0.99
C PHE A 315 -14.89 -4.42 -1.74
N GLY A 316 -15.24 -5.53 -1.09
CA GLY A 316 -16.08 -6.57 -1.66
C GLY A 316 -17.51 -6.10 -1.93
N GLY A 317 -18.10 -5.30 -1.04
CA GLY A 317 -19.43 -4.72 -1.20
C GLY A 317 -19.52 -3.76 -2.39
N ILE A 318 -18.51 -2.89 -2.57
CA ILE A 318 -18.43 -2.00 -3.73
C ILE A 318 -18.25 -2.82 -5.01
N ALA A 319 -17.32 -3.79 -5.02
CA ALA A 319 -17.10 -4.64 -6.18
C ALA A 319 -18.37 -5.41 -6.58
N ALA A 320 -19.06 -6.02 -5.61
CA ALA A 320 -20.31 -6.74 -5.83
C ALA A 320 -21.43 -5.81 -6.33
N TRP A 321 -21.55 -4.61 -5.75
CA TRP A 321 -22.51 -3.61 -6.21
C TRP A 321 -22.28 -3.22 -7.67
N GLN A 322 -21.03 -2.98 -8.07
CA GLN A 322 -20.69 -2.65 -9.45
C GLN A 322 -21.03 -3.80 -10.40
N VAL A 323 -20.77 -5.05 -10.01
CA VAL A 323 -21.15 -6.24 -10.79
C VAL A 323 -22.67 -6.37 -10.94
N MET A 324 -23.43 -6.08 -9.88
CA MET A 324 -24.89 -6.20 -9.87
C MET A 324 -25.60 -5.11 -10.70
N VAL A 325 -25.07 -3.88 -10.67
CA VAL A 325 -25.67 -2.72 -11.37
C VAL A 325 -25.18 -2.62 -12.82
N SER A 326 -24.04 -3.24 -13.15
CA SER A 326 -23.52 -3.23 -14.52
C SER A 326 -24.53 -3.80 -15.51
N GLU A 327 -24.66 -3.13 -16.67
CA GLU A 327 -25.45 -3.63 -17.80
C GLU A 327 -24.80 -4.86 -18.45
N LEU A 328 -23.53 -5.13 -18.13
CA LEU A 328 -22.77 -6.25 -18.66
C LEU A 328 -23.08 -7.55 -17.90
N ARG A 329 -23.57 -8.56 -18.63
CA ARG A 329 -23.73 -9.93 -18.12
C ARG A 329 -22.81 -10.86 -18.89
N LEU A 330 -21.69 -11.20 -18.27
CA LEU A 330 -20.82 -12.26 -18.76
C LEU A 330 -21.42 -13.60 -18.31
N GLY A 331 -21.83 -14.42 -19.28
CA GLY A 331 -22.43 -15.74 -19.07
C GLY A 331 -21.40 -16.80 -18.73
#